data_AF-A0A352J3Z6-F1
#
_entry.id   AF-A0A352J3Z6-F1
#
_cell.length_a   1.000
_cell.length_b   1.000
_cell.length_c   1.000
_cell.angle_alpha   90.00
_cell.angle_beta   90.00
_cell.angle_gamma   90.00
#
_symmetry.space_group_name_H-M   'P 1'
#
loop_
_entity.id
_entity.type
_entity.pdbx_description
1 polymer ?
#
loop_
_entity_poly.entity_id
_entity_poly.type
_entity_poly.pdbx_seq_one_letter_code
_entity_poly.pdbx_strand_id
1 'polypeptide(L)'
;NPQGVWKYFHELNQIPRPTGQMEEVTKFVMNFGKSLNLETRQDKAGNVLIKKPASKGYESGKTIIIQSHLDMVPQKNADVTHDFSRDPIQTYIDGEWVKARSTTLGADNGIGCAMMMAVLEDNLLNHPPIEA
;
A
#
# COMPACT_ATOMS: atom_id res chain seq x y z
N ASN A 1 -3.41 10.20 13.67
CA ASN A 1 -2.60 11.12 12.84
C ASN A 1 -2.38 10.50 11.47
N PRO A 2 -3.19 10.85 10.44
CA PRO A 2 -3.21 10.14 9.16
C PRO A 2 -2.01 10.47 8.25
N GLN A 3 -1.00 11.21 8.73
CA GLN A 3 0.20 11.53 7.96
C GLN A 3 0.90 10.28 7.42
N GLY A 4 0.89 9.17 8.18
CA GLY A 4 1.44 7.88 7.75
C GLY A 4 0.75 7.34 6.49
N VAL A 5 -0.57 7.53 6.37
CA VAL A 5 -1.32 7.10 5.17
C VAL A 5 -0.84 7.85 3.94
N TRP A 6 -0.69 9.18 4.03
CA TRP A 6 -0.23 9.98 2.89
C TRP A 6 1.24 9.72 2.54
N LYS A 7 2.10 9.47 3.54
CA LYS A 7 3.49 9.02 3.34
C LYS A 7 3.52 7.73 2.50
N TYR A 8 2.82 6.69 2.94
CA TYR A 8 2.83 5.41 2.24
C TYR A 8 2.13 5.46 0.88
N PHE A 9 1.09 6.26 0.73
CA PHE A 9 0.45 6.45 -0.56
C PHE A 9 1.41 7.12 -1.56
N HIS A 10 2.20 8.10 -1.10
CA HIS A 10 3.23 8.72 -1.92
C HIS A 10 4.35 7.72 -2.29
N GLU A 11 4.84 6.94 -1.32
CA GLU A 11 5.86 5.89 -1.55
C GLU A 11 5.39 4.84 -2.56
N LEU A 12 4.15 4.35 -2.44
CA LEU A 12 3.55 3.41 -3.40
C LEU A 12 3.46 4.01 -4.80
N ASN A 13 3.18 5.30 -4.92
CA ASN A 13 3.13 5.99 -6.21
C ASN A 13 4.52 6.25 -6.82
N GLN A 14 5.61 6.09 -6.04
CA GLN A 14 6.97 6.12 -6.59
C GLN A 14 7.37 4.78 -7.22
N ILE A 15 6.57 3.73 -7.04
CA ILE A 15 6.88 2.38 -7.52
C ILE A 15 5.91 2.03 -8.65
N PRO A 16 6.41 1.80 -9.87
CA PRO A 16 5.60 1.27 -10.97
C PRO A 16 4.91 -0.04 -10.56
N ARG A 17 3.57 -0.06 -10.61
CA ARG A 17 2.73 -1.20 -10.19
C ARG A 17 1.55 -1.48 -11.11
N PRO A 18 1.72 -1.47 -12.45
CA PRO A 18 0.60 -1.72 -13.35
C PRO A 18 0.14 -3.18 -13.22
N THR A 19 -1.16 -3.42 -13.40
CA THR A 19 -1.72 -4.77 -13.42
C THR A 19 -0.90 -5.69 -14.33
N GLY A 20 -0.41 -6.81 -13.78
CA GLY A 20 0.43 -7.79 -14.47
C GLY A 20 1.94 -7.59 -14.32
N GLN A 21 2.42 -6.49 -13.72
CA GLN A 21 3.85 -6.27 -13.41
C GLN A 21 4.01 -5.92 -11.93
N MET A 22 3.93 -6.94 -11.09
CA MET A 22 3.75 -6.80 -9.64
C MET A 22 5.03 -7.00 -8.82
N GLU A 23 6.14 -7.35 -9.46
CA GLU A 23 7.35 -7.80 -8.76
C GLU A 23 7.92 -6.72 -7.83
N GLU A 24 8.09 -5.50 -8.33
CA GLU A 24 8.70 -4.41 -7.56
C GLU A 24 7.82 -3.96 -6.39
N VAL A 25 6.51 -3.76 -6.61
CA VAL A 25 5.59 -3.38 -5.52
C VAL A 25 5.46 -4.48 -4.48
N THR A 26 5.44 -5.74 -4.90
CA THR A 26 5.37 -6.88 -3.98
C THR A 26 6.64 -6.96 -3.13
N LYS A 27 7.80 -6.82 -3.77
CA LYS A 27 9.10 -6.77 -3.07
C LYS A 27 9.17 -5.61 -2.08
N PHE A 28 8.66 -4.44 -2.45
CA PHE A 28 8.57 -3.29 -1.56
C PHE A 28 7.74 -3.59 -0.31
N VAL A 29 6.53 -4.12 -0.46
CA VAL A 29 5.64 -4.44 0.67
C VAL A 29 6.20 -5.57 1.54
N MET A 30 6.82 -6.59 0.91
CA MET A 30 7.51 -7.66 1.64
C MET A 30 8.68 -7.11 2.47
N ASN A 31 9.46 -6.19 1.92
CA ASN A 31 10.57 -5.55 2.64
C ASN A 31 10.07 -4.63 3.75
N PHE A 32 8.97 -3.92 3.52
CA PHE A 32 8.30 -3.11 4.53
C PHE A 32 7.91 -3.96 5.75
N GLY A 33 7.16 -5.05 5.57
CA GLY A 33 6.77 -5.94 6.68
C GLY A 33 7.98 -6.50 7.45
N LYS A 34 9.03 -6.92 6.73
CA LYS A 34 10.29 -7.39 7.33
C LYS A 34 11.03 -6.29 8.11
N SER A 35 11.02 -5.05 7.62
CA SER A 35 11.67 -3.92 8.29
C SER A 35 11.04 -3.59 9.65
N LEU A 36 9.75 -3.93 9.83
CA LEU A 36 9.04 -3.84 11.09
C LEU A 36 9.22 -5.08 11.99
N ASN A 37 10.02 -6.05 11.57
CA ASN A 37 10.17 -7.36 12.22
C ASN A 37 8.86 -8.14 12.36
N LEU A 38 7.93 -7.97 11.40
CA LEU A 38 6.65 -8.67 11.37
C LEU A 38 6.75 -9.95 10.52
N GLU A 39 5.97 -10.98 10.89
CA GLU A 39 5.86 -12.19 10.07
C GLU A 39 5.29 -11.80 8.71
N THR A 40 6.09 -12.00 7.66
CA THR A 40 5.78 -11.54 6.31
C THR A 40 6.01 -12.66 5.31
N ARG A 41 4.98 -13.06 4.58
CA ARG A 41 5.03 -14.17 3.62
C ARG A 41 4.32 -13.81 2.32
N GLN A 42 4.72 -14.49 1.25
CA GLN A 42 4.07 -14.44 -0.05
C GLN A 42 3.55 -15.84 -0.40
N ASP A 43 2.31 -15.94 -0.86
CA ASP A 43 1.76 -17.22 -1.32
C ASP A 43 2.16 -17.55 -2.77
N LYS A 44 1.72 -18.70 -3.28
CA LYS A 44 2.02 -19.14 -4.65
C LYS A 44 1.35 -18.30 -5.74
N ALA A 45 0.25 -17.60 -5.41
CA ALA A 45 -0.45 -16.71 -6.32
C ALA A 45 0.17 -15.31 -6.33
N GLY A 46 1.11 -15.03 -5.42
CA GLY A 46 1.81 -13.77 -5.30
C GLY A 46 1.21 -12.81 -4.27
N ASN A 47 0.16 -13.21 -3.54
CA ASN A 47 -0.43 -12.39 -2.49
C ASN A 47 0.53 -12.26 -1.32
N VAL A 48 0.59 -11.05 -0.73
CA VAL A 48 1.39 -10.76 0.45
C VAL A 48 0.51 -10.83 1.68
N LEU A 49 1.04 -11.41 2.75
CA LEU A 49 0.46 -11.37 4.09
C LEU A 49 1.52 -10.90 5.09
N ILE A 50 1.18 -9.88 5.86
CA ILE A 50 1.94 -9.35 7.00
C ILE A 50 1.09 -9.51 8.25
N LYS A 51 1.64 -10.16 9.28
CA LYS A 51 0.95 -10.34 10.56
C LYS A 51 1.51 -9.42 11.62
N LYS A 52 0.61 -8.70 12.30
CA LYS A 52 0.94 -7.89 13.47
C LYS A 52 0.27 -8.49 14.72
N PRO A 53 1.04 -8.79 15.78
CA PRO A 53 0.46 -9.30 17.03
C PRO A 53 -0.46 -8.27 17.68
N ALA A 54 -1.38 -8.71 18.53
CA ALA A 54 -2.23 -7.78 19.28
C ALA A 54 -1.41 -6.79 20.11
N SER A 55 -1.94 -5.58 20.25
CA SER A 55 -1.47 -4.66 21.28
C SER A 55 -1.75 -5.21 22.68
N LYS A 56 -0.97 -4.78 23.68
CA LYS A 56 -1.11 -5.22 25.07
C LYS A 56 -2.56 -5.04 25.57
N GLY A 57 -3.17 -6.12 26.06
CA GLY A 57 -4.54 -6.13 26.59
C GLY A 57 -5.63 -6.46 25.55
N TYR A 58 -5.26 -6.74 24.30
CA TYR A 58 -6.18 -7.10 23.21
C TYR A 58 -5.93 -8.51 22.65
N GLU A 59 -5.14 -9.34 23.34
CA GLU A 59 -4.70 -10.66 22.89
C GLU A 59 -5.84 -11.67 22.75
N SER A 60 -6.93 -11.50 23.50
CA SER A 60 -8.14 -12.34 23.42
C SER A 60 -9.09 -11.94 22.29
N GLY A 61 -8.80 -10.84 21.59
CA GLY A 61 -9.58 -10.38 20.46
C GLY A 61 -9.47 -11.30 19.24
N LYS A 62 -10.53 -11.36 18.43
CA LYS A 62 -10.50 -12.10 17.16
C LYS A 62 -9.54 -11.43 16.19
N THR A 63 -8.78 -12.23 15.45
CA THR A 63 -7.94 -11.74 14.36
C THR A 63 -8.79 -10.98 13.35
N ILE A 64 -8.33 -9.80 12.96
CA ILE A 64 -8.94 -8.97 11.92
C ILE A 64 -8.07 -9.05 10.68
N ILE A 65 -8.71 -9.32 9.54
CA ILE A 65 -8.08 -9.28 8.22
C ILE A 65 -8.46 -7.96 7.56
N ILE A 66 -7.47 -7.19 7.13
CA ILE A 66 -7.65 -6.00 6.30
C ILE A 66 -7.07 -6.32 4.92
N GLN A 67 -7.78 -6.02 3.84
CA GLN A 67 -7.38 -6.44 2.51
C GLN A 67 -7.51 -5.30 1.50
N SER A 68 -6.48 -5.17 0.67
CA SER A 68 -6.40 -4.27 -0.48
C SER A 68 -5.61 -4.94 -1.61
N HIS A 69 -5.77 -4.48 -2.85
CA HIS A 69 -4.99 -4.96 -3.98
C HIS A 69 -3.85 -3.97 -4.31
N LEU A 70 -2.67 -4.50 -4.66
CA LEU A 70 -1.45 -3.71 -4.85
C LEU A 70 -1.36 -3.04 -6.22
N ASP A 71 -1.99 -3.62 -7.24
CA ASP A 71 -1.85 -3.14 -8.61
C ASP A 71 -2.65 -1.86 -8.85
N MET A 72 -2.34 -1.19 -9.96
CA MET A 72 -3.17 -0.12 -10.49
C MET A 72 -3.46 -0.31 -11.97
N VAL A 73 -4.61 0.23 -12.38
CA VAL A 73 -4.98 0.32 -13.79
C VAL A 73 -4.07 1.33 -14.51
N PRO A 74 -3.29 0.92 -15.54
CA PRO A 74 -2.37 1.82 -16.24
C PRO A 74 -3.08 2.54 -17.40
N GLN A 75 -3.60 3.73 -17.15
CA GLN A 75 -4.26 4.55 -18.17
C GLN A 75 -3.73 5.97 -18.14
N LYS A 76 -3.55 6.56 -19.32
CA LYS A 76 -3.05 7.92 -19.50
C LYS A 76 -3.79 8.63 -20.62
N ASN A 77 -3.75 9.96 -20.60
CA ASN A 77 -4.27 10.76 -21.70
C ASN A 77 -3.45 10.51 -22.98
N ALA A 78 -4.10 10.64 -24.14
CA ALA A 78 -3.52 10.28 -25.44
C ALA A 78 -2.28 11.10 -25.82
N ASP A 79 -2.16 12.32 -25.29
CA ASP A 79 -1.11 13.29 -25.58
C ASP A 79 0.09 13.21 -24.62
N VAL A 80 0.10 12.24 -23.69
CA VAL A 80 1.13 12.13 -22.64
C VAL A 80 2.05 10.91 -22.83
N THR A 81 3.35 11.19 -22.77
CA THR A 81 4.39 10.17 -22.66
C THR A 81 4.59 9.82 -21.18
N HIS A 82 4.26 8.58 -20.84
CA HIS A 82 4.45 7.96 -19.53
C HIS A 82 4.54 6.45 -19.77
N ASP A 83 5.56 5.82 -19.20
CA ASP A 83 5.80 4.39 -19.22
C ASP A 83 5.48 3.79 -17.84
N PHE A 84 4.32 3.16 -17.71
CA PHE A 84 3.86 2.56 -16.46
C PHE A 84 4.74 1.42 -15.92
N SER A 85 5.70 0.91 -16.70
CA SER A 85 6.65 -0.10 -16.22
C SER A 85 7.88 0.50 -15.53
N ARG A 86 8.06 1.83 -15.62
CA ARG A 86 9.30 2.50 -15.20
C ARG A 86 9.08 3.83 -14.48
N ASP A 87 8.09 4.60 -14.92
CA ASP A 87 7.87 5.96 -14.47
C ASP A 87 6.98 5.98 -13.20
N PRO A 88 7.32 6.80 -12.20
CA PRO A 88 6.46 7.00 -11.03
C PRO A 88 5.24 7.85 -11.37
N ILE A 89 4.18 7.71 -10.56
CA ILE A 89 2.96 8.52 -10.66
C ILE A 89 3.21 9.90 -10.06
N GLN A 90 3.13 10.93 -10.91
CA GLN A 90 3.28 12.32 -10.49
C GLN A 90 2.03 12.84 -9.79
N THR A 91 2.03 12.76 -8.47
CA THR A 91 0.92 13.17 -7.61
C THR A 91 0.94 14.68 -7.33
N TYR A 92 -0.23 15.31 -7.27
CA TYR A 92 -0.36 16.72 -6.84
C TYR A 92 -1.68 16.96 -6.11
N ILE A 93 -1.72 18.05 -5.33
CA ILE A 93 -2.92 18.52 -4.63
C ILE A 93 -3.57 19.63 -5.47
N ASP A 94 -4.88 19.54 -5.64
CA ASP A 94 -5.74 20.47 -6.36
C ASP A 94 -6.94 20.84 -5.48
N GLY A 95 -6.76 21.88 -4.68
CA GLY A 95 -7.72 22.24 -3.62
C GLY A 95 -7.89 21.10 -2.62
N GLU A 96 -9.08 20.49 -2.61
CA GLU A 96 -9.43 19.39 -1.71
C GLU A 96 -9.12 18.00 -2.31
N TRP A 97 -8.61 17.95 -3.53
CA TRP A 97 -8.40 16.69 -4.26
C TRP A 97 -6.91 16.36 -4.39
N VAL A 98 -6.60 15.06 -4.34
CA VAL A 98 -5.31 14.53 -4.81
C VAL A 98 -5.50 13.92 -6.18
N LYS A 99 -4.62 14.26 -7.12
CA LYS A 99 -4.70 13.85 -8.53
C LYS A 99 -3.33 13.42 -9.05
N ALA A 100 -3.32 12.71 -10.18
CA ALA A 100 -2.11 12.44 -10.94
C ALA A 100 -2.06 13.31 -12.21
N ARG A 101 -0.85 13.63 -12.68
CA ARG A 101 -0.66 14.39 -13.93
C ARG A 101 -0.97 13.50 -15.13
N SER A 102 -2.17 13.65 -15.69
CA SER A 102 -2.60 13.02 -16.96
C SER A 102 -2.52 11.50 -17.03
N THR A 103 -2.44 10.83 -15.87
CA THR A 103 -2.53 9.38 -15.71
C THR A 103 -3.62 9.04 -14.71
N THR A 104 -3.99 7.76 -14.63
CA THR A 104 -4.63 7.22 -13.43
C THR A 104 -3.73 7.43 -12.21
N LEU A 105 -4.35 7.70 -11.08
CA LEU A 105 -3.68 8.00 -9.82
C LEU A 105 -3.28 6.73 -9.05
N GLY A 106 -4.00 5.62 -9.26
CA GLY A 106 -3.82 4.41 -8.45
C GLY A 106 -4.32 4.55 -7.01
N ALA A 107 -5.18 5.54 -6.72
CA ALA A 107 -5.83 5.68 -5.42
C ALA A 107 -6.63 4.42 -5.05
N ASP A 108 -7.28 3.81 -6.04
CA ASP A 108 -7.84 2.47 -5.92
C ASP A 108 -6.80 1.41 -6.35
N ASN A 109 -6.34 0.50 -5.47
CA ASN A 109 -6.55 0.46 -4.02
C ASN A 109 -5.35 0.93 -3.20
N GLY A 110 -4.49 1.76 -3.80
CA GLY A 110 -3.28 2.29 -3.16
C GLY A 110 -3.52 3.03 -1.84
N ILE A 111 -4.67 3.70 -1.67
CA ILE A 111 -5.04 4.32 -0.38
C ILE A 111 -5.32 3.24 0.69
N GLY A 112 -6.01 2.16 0.33
CA GLY A 112 -6.25 1.03 1.23
C GLY A 112 -4.94 0.37 1.68
N CYS A 113 -4.03 0.11 0.72
CA CYS A 113 -2.69 -0.38 1.02
C CYS A 113 -1.92 0.55 1.95
N ALA A 114 -1.97 1.87 1.69
CA ALA A 114 -1.31 2.86 2.52
C ALA A 114 -1.87 2.93 3.95
N MET A 115 -3.20 2.77 4.11
CA MET A 115 -3.83 2.65 5.43
C MET A 115 -3.36 1.41 6.18
N MET A 116 -3.27 0.26 5.50
CA MET A 116 -2.74 -0.98 6.08
C MET A 116 -1.29 -0.80 6.54
N MET A 117 -0.44 -0.20 5.70
CA MET A 117 0.96 0.08 6.06
C MET A 117 1.04 1.03 7.27
N ALA A 118 0.21 2.07 7.32
CA ALA A 118 0.16 2.97 8.48
C ALA A 118 -0.27 2.24 9.76
N VAL A 119 -1.29 1.37 9.71
CA VAL A 119 -1.72 0.55 10.85
C VAL A 119 -0.63 -0.42 11.28
N LEU A 120 0.11 -1.01 10.34
CA LEU A 120 1.21 -1.92 10.63
C LEU A 120 2.39 -1.20 11.29
N GLU A 121 2.76 0.00 10.85
CA GLU A 121 3.84 0.82 11.46
C GLU A 121 3.45 1.40 12.83
N ASP A 122 2.17 1.70 13.07
CA ASP A 122 1.73 2.44 14.27
C ASP A 122 1.74 1.59 15.56
N ASN A 123 2.59 1.95 16.52
CA ASN A 123 2.71 1.25 17.81
C ASN A 123 1.80 1.82 18.93
N LEU A 124 0.97 2.82 18.63
CA LEU A 124 0.06 3.48 19.57
C LEU A 124 -1.38 3.00 19.43
N LEU A 125 -1.71 2.30 18.33
CA LEU A 125 -3.05 1.75 18.13
C LEU A 125 -3.31 0.58 19.06
N ASN A 126 -4.47 0.59 19.69
CA ASN A 126 -5.02 -0.55 20.40
C ASN A 126 -5.80 -1.43 19.43
N HIS A 127 -5.37 -2.68 19.25
CA HIS A 127 -5.94 -3.59 18.27
C HIS A 127 -5.76 -5.07 18.66
N PRO A 128 -6.69 -5.96 18.22
CA PRO A 128 -6.48 -7.41 18.28
C PRO A 128 -5.38 -7.85 17.28
N PRO A 129 -5.06 -9.14 17.13
CA PRO A 129 -4.13 -9.56 16.07
C PRO A 129 -4.63 -9.10 14.69
N ILE A 130 -3.72 -8.57 13.87
CA ILE A 130 -4.03 -8.08 12.52
C ILE A 130 -3.29 -8.93 11.50
N GLU A 131 -4.01 -9.29 10.45
CA GLU A 131 -3.50 -9.86 9.21
C GLU A 131 -3.80 -8.85 8.09
N ALA A 132 -2.78 -8.45 7.36
CA ALA A 132 -2.85 -7.43 6.32
C ALA A 132 -2.16 -7.93 5.04
#